data_AF-A0A377KCH5-F1
#
_entry.id   AF-A0A377KCH5-F1
#
_cell.length_a   1.000
_cell.length_b   1.000
_cell.length_c   1.000
_cell.angle_alpha   90.00
_cell.angle_beta   90.00
_cell.angle_gamma   90.00
#
_symmetry.space_group_name_H-M   'P 1'
#
loop_
_entity.id
_entity.type
_entity.pdbx_description
1 polymer ?
#
loop_
_entity_poly.entity_id
_entity_poly.type
_entity_poly.pdbx_seq_one_letter_code
_entity_poly.pdbx_strand_id
1 'polypeptide(L)'
;MVRASGYLQTLDDFNHIVLKASENGVPVYLRDVAKVQVGPEMRRGIAELNGEGEVAGGVVILRSGKNAREVIAAVKDKLETLKSSLPEGVEIVTTYDRSQLIDRAIDNLSGKLLEEFIVVAVVCALFLWHVRSALVAIISLPLGLCIAFIVMHFQGLNANIMSLGGIAIAVGAMVDAAIVMIENAHKRLEEWQHQHPDATLDNKTPLAGDHRCIC
;
A
#
# COMPACT_ATOMS: atom_id res chain seq x y z
N MET A 1 24.88 -26.11 -40.32
CA MET A 1 25.31 -25.09 -39.32
C MET A 1 26.52 -25.67 -38.59
N VAL A 2 27.68 -25.03 -38.65
CA VAL A 2 28.92 -25.52 -38.01
C VAL A 2 29.15 -24.70 -36.74
N ARG A 3 29.35 -25.37 -35.59
CA ARG A 3 29.64 -24.74 -34.29
C ARG A 3 30.91 -25.34 -33.71
N ALA A 4 31.86 -24.50 -33.33
CA ALA A 4 33.05 -24.90 -32.58
C ALA A 4 32.80 -24.79 -31.07
N SER A 5 33.28 -25.78 -30.31
CA SER A 5 33.37 -25.71 -28.85
C SER A 5 34.65 -24.96 -28.43
N GLY A 6 34.72 -24.59 -27.15
CA GLY A 6 35.86 -23.84 -26.58
C GLY A 6 35.62 -23.27 -25.18
N TYR A 7 34.44 -23.49 -24.59
CA TYR A 7 34.19 -23.16 -23.19
C TYR A 7 34.80 -24.22 -22.27
N LEU A 8 35.41 -23.76 -21.18
CA LEU A 8 35.82 -24.61 -20.07
C LEU A 8 34.57 -24.97 -19.24
N GLN A 9 34.31 -26.26 -19.07
CA GLN A 9 33.14 -26.77 -18.36
C GLN A 9 33.52 -27.67 -17.18
N THR A 10 34.64 -28.36 -17.29
CA THR A 10 35.15 -29.31 -16.30
C THR A 10 36.46 -28.83 -15.72
N LEU A 11 36.81 -29.31 -14.52
CA LEU A 11 38.14 -29.08 -13.94
C LEU A 11 39.25 -29.62 -14.87
N ASP A 12 38.96 -30.67 -15.63
CA ASP A 12 39.90 -31.24 -16.59
C ASP A 12 40.17 -30.31 -17.76
N ASP A 13 39.19 -29.54 -18.22
CA ASP A 13 39.42 -28.53 -19.26
C ASP A 13 40.44 -27.49 -18.78
N PHE A 14 40.38 -27.09 -17.51
CA PHE A 14 41.37 -26.19 -16.91
C PHE A 14 42.74 -26.87 -16.80
N ASN A 15 42.76 -28.13 -16.34
CA ASN A 15 43.99 -28.90 -16.20
C ASN A 15 44.73 -29.06 -17.53
N HIS A 16 44.00 -29.17 -18.66
CA HIS A 16 44.56 -29.37 -20.00
C HIS A 16 44.78 -28.08 -20.80
N ILE A 17 44.76 -26.90 -20.17
CA ILE A 17 45.18 -25.66 -20.82
C ILE A 17 46.68 -25.77 -21.14
N VAL A 18 47.03 -25.71 -22.43
CA VAL A 18 48.41 -25.78 -22.90
C VAL A 18 49.09 -24.44 -22.64
N LEU A 19 50.21 -24.45 -21.90
CA LEU A 19 51.02 -23.27 -21.61
C LEU A 19 52.24 -23.16 -22.54
N LYS A 20 52.83 -24.31 -22.89
CA LYS A 20 53.98 -24.40 -23.77
C LYS A 20 53.97 -25.74 -24.51
N ALA A 21 54.39 -25.76 -25.77
CA ALA A 21 54.62 -26.98 -26.52
C ALA A 21 56.10 -27.03 -26.94
N SER A 22 56.76 -28.16 -26.70
CA SER A 22 58.14 -28.40 -27.16
C SER A 22 58.17 -28.80 -28.63
N GLU A 23 59.34 -28.64 -29.30
CA GLU A 23 59.54 -29.10 -30.69
C GLU A 23 59.33 -30.62 -30.84
N ASN A 24 59.53 -31.38 -29.76
CA ASN A 24 59.27 -32.82 -29.68
C ASN A 24 57.78 -33.18 -29.50
N GLY A 25 56.88 -32.19 -29.48
CA GLY A 25 55.42 -32.41 -29.37
C GLY A 25 54.92 -32.75 -27.97
N VAL A 26 55.75 -32.67 -26.93
CA VAL A 26 55.32 -32.84 -25.53
C VAL A 26 54.83 -31.48 -25.01
N PRO A 27 53.53 -31.32 -24.68
CA PRO A 27 52.99 -30.09 -24.10
C PRO A 27 53.23 -30.03 -22.59
N VAL A 28 53.33 -28.80 -22.07
CA VAL A 28 53.24 -28.47 -20.65
C VAL A 28 51.88 -27.85 -20.41
N TYR A 29 51.13 -28.42 -19.48
CA TYR A 29 49.76 -28.06 -19.15
C TYR A 29 49.68 -27.22 -17.87
N LEU A 30 48.54 -26.57 -17.64
CA LEU A 30 48.30 -25.81 -16.40
C LEU A 30 48.46 -26.67 -15.15
N ARG A 31 48.03 -27.94 -15.20
CA ARG A 31 48.19 -28.90 -14.10
C ARG A 31 49.64 -29.16 -13.68
N ASP A 32 50.61 -28.89 -14.55
CA ASP A 32 52.02 -29.11 -14.27
C ASP A 32 52.62 -27.98 -13.42
N VAL A 33 51.96 -26.82 -13.34
CA VAL A 33 52.44 -25.63 -12.62
C VAL A 33 51.46 -25.06 -11.58
N ALA A 34 50.18 -25.49 -11.59
CA ALA A 34 49.16 -25.01 -10.68
C ALA A 34 48.18 -26.12 -10.29
N LYS A 35 47.60 -26.01 -9.08
CA LYS A 35 46.51 -26.88 -8.61
C LYS A 35 45.17 -26.20 -8.83
N VAL A 36 44.32 -26.80 -9.67
CA VAL A 36 42.95 -26.32 -9.91
C VAL A 36 42.03 -26.92 -8.84
N GLN A 37 41.31 -26.07 -8.11
CA GLN A 37 40.34 -26.49 -7.09
C GLN A 37 39.13 -25.56 -7.09
N VAL A 38 37.97 -26.09 -6.72
CA VAL A 38 36.76 -25.30 -6.50
C VAL A 38 36.83 -24.70 -5.10
N GLY A 39 36.69 -23.39 -5.00
CA GLY A 39 36.71 -22.66 -3.73
C GLY A 39 35.73 -21.49 -3.73
N PRO A 40 35.53 -20.84 -2.57
CA PRO A 40 34.69 -19.66 -2.48
C PRO A 40 35.36 -18.44 -3.12
N GLU A 41 34.56 -17.53 -3.67
CA GLU A 41 35.01 -16.20 -4.07
C GLU A 41 35.19 -15.30 -2.84
N MET A 42 35.98 -14.23 -2.97
CA MET A 42 36.08 -13.18 -1.95
C MET A 42 34.71 -12.56 -1.69
N ARG A 43 34.21 -12.71 -0.46
CA ARG A 43 32.91 -12.20 -0.05
C ARG A 43 32.92 -10.68 0.06
N ARG A 44 31.91 -10.01 -0.50
CA ARG A 44 31.68 -8.56 -0.37
C ARG A 44 30.60 -8.19 0.65
N GLY A 45 29.88 -9.19 1.15
CA GLY A 45 28.84 -9.05 2.14
C GLY A 45 28.60 -10.41 2.79
N ILE A 46 28.18 -10.38 4.05
CA ILE A 46 27.88 -11.56 4.85
C ILE A 46 26.46 -11.36 5.38
N ALA A 47 25.63 -12.40 5.27
CA ALA A 47 24.30 -12.41 5.86
C ALA A 47 24.24 -13.53 6.90
N GLU A 48 23.65 -13.22 8.04
CA GLU A 48 23.55 -14.10 9.19
C GLU A 48 22.09 -14.11 9.64
N LEU A 49 21.59 -15.26 10.08
CA LEU A 49 20.22 -15.43 10.51
C LEU A 49 20.17 -15.81 11.99
N ASN A 50 19.66 -14.89 12.81
CA ASN A 50 19.35 -15.07 14.23
C ASN A 50 20.54 -15.46 15.15
N GLY A 51 21.78 -15.29 14.71
CA GLY A 51 22.99 -15.65 15.47
C GLY A 51 23.34 -17.14 15.41
N GLU A 52 22.64 -17.92 14.60
CA GLU A 52 22.77 -19.38 14.51
C GLU A 52 23.51 -19.86 13.25
N GLY A 53 23.83 -18.96 12.31
CA GLY A 53 24.58 -19.32 11.12
C GLY A 53 24.59 -18.29 9.99
N GLU A 54 25.66 -18.34 9.20
CA GLU A 54 25.76 -17.60 7.94
C GLU A 54 24.85 -18.24 6.89
N VAL A 55 24.05 -17.42 6.22
CA VAL A 55 23.07 -17.85 5.21
C VAL A 55 23.19 -17.03 3.93
N ALA A 56 22.68 -17.59 2.83
CA ALA A 56 22.49 -16.83 1.59
C ALA A 56 21.12 -16.15 1.61
N GLY A 57 21.09 -14.83 1.41
CA GLY A 57 19.86 -14.03 1.39
C GLY A 57 19.59 -13.39 0.03
N GLY A 58 18.36 -12.94 -0.17
CA GLY A 58 17.93 -12.16 -1.33
C GLY A 58 16.97 -11.05 -0.94
N VAL A 59 17.03 -9.91 -1.64
CA VAL A 59 16.12 -8.78 -1.42
C VAL A 59 15.34 -8.48 -2.69
N VAL A 60 14.03 -8.27 -2.54
CA VAL A 60 13.17 -7.85 -3.65
C VAL A 60 13.12 -6.32 -3.67
N ILE A 61 13.69 -5.72 -4.71
CA ILE A 61 13.71 -4.27 -4.90
C ILE A 61 12.52 -3.86 -5.77
N LEU A 62 11.65 -3.02 -5.21
CA LEU A 62 10.48 -2.50 -5.89
C LEU A 62 10.87 -1.39 -6.88
N ARG A 63 10.26 -1.39 -8.07
CA ARG A 63 10.37 -0.27 -9.01
C ARG A 63 9.72 0.99 -8.43
N SER A 64 10.42 2.13 -8.53
CA SER A 64 9.91 3.43 -8.07
C SER A 64 8.52 3.74 -8.64
N GLY A 65 7.63 4.24 -7.78
CA GLY A 65 6.26 4.61 -8.15
C GLY A 65 5.29 3.43 -8.37
N LYS A 66 5.68 2.18 -8.09
CA LYS A 66 4.79 1.01 -8.14
C LYS A 66 4.24 0.66 -6.76
N ASN A 67 3.16 -0.13 -6.75
CA ASN A 67 2.47 -0.51 -5.52
C ASN A 67 3.23 -1.62 -4.78
N ALA A 68 3.65 -1.34 -3.55
CA ALA A 68 4.39 -2.31 -2.74
C ALA A 68 3.53 -3.50 -2.32
N ARG A 69 2.26 -3.29 -1.96
CA ARG A 69 1.36 -4.35 -1.48
C ARG A 69 1.07 -5.37 -2.57
N GLU A 70 0.81 -4.89 -3.78
CA GLU A 70 0.55 -5.72 -4.95
C GLU A 70 1.77 -6.58 -5.32
N VAL A 71 2.96 -5.98 -5.33
CA VAL A 71 4.19 -6.73 -5.63
C VAL A 71 4.50 -7.76 -4.55
N ILE A 72 4.32 -7.43 -3.27
CA ILE A 72 4.55 -8.40 -2.19
C ILE A 72 3.56 -9.58 -2.29
N ALA A 73 2.30 -9.33 -2.62
CA ALA A 73 1.32 -10.40 -2.84
C ALA A 73 1.75 -11.32 -3.99
N ALA A 74 2.16 -10.76 -5.13
CA ALA A 74 2.64 -11.52 -6.27
C ALA A 74 3.94 -12.30 -5.97
N VAL A 75 4.85 -11.73 -5.17
CA VAL A 75 6.07 -12.41 -4.72
C VAL A 75 5.73 -13.59 -3.82
N LYS A 76 4.85 -13.42 -2.84
CA LYS A 76 4.44 -14.51 -1.94
C LYS A 76 3.79 -15.65 -2.72
N ASP A 77 2.87 -15.35 -3.62
CA ASP A 77 2.22 -16.35 -4.48
C ASP A 77 3.23 -17.11 -5.35
N LYS A 78 4.21 -16.38 -5.90
CA LYS A 78 5.29 -16.99 -6.68
C LYS A 78 6.20 -17.88 -5.83
N LEU A 79 6.49 -17.48 -4.59
CA LEU A 79 7.29 -18.30 -3.67
C LEU A 79 6.56 -19.60 -3.31
N GLU A 80 5.25 -19.57 -3.09
CA GLU A 80 4.47 -20.80 -2.87
C GLU A 80 4.53 -21.74 -4.07
N THR A 81 4.46 -21.20 -5.29
CA THR A 81 4.64 -22.01 -6.51
C THR A 81 6.03 -22.65 -6.57
N LEU A 82 7.08 -21.88 -6.24
CA LEU A 82 8.46 -22.32 -6.29
C LEU A 82 8.84 -23.32 -5.20
N LYS A 83 8.13 -23.36 -4.06
CA LYS A 83 8.40 -24.32 -2.98
C LYS A 83 8.46 -25.76 -3.46
N SER A 84 7.59 -26.13 -4.41
CA SER A 84 7.58 -27.47 -5.02
C SER A 84 8.81 -27.80 -5.87
N SER A 85 9.52 -26.77 -6.35
CA SER A 85 10.71 -26.90 -7.20
C SER A 85 12.02 -26.77 -6.42
N LEU A 86 11.95 -26.50 -5.11
CA LEU A 86 13.13 -26.39 -4.27
C LEU A 86 13.73 -27.78 -3.99
N PRO A 87 15.07 -27.89 -3.92
CA PRO A 87 15.71 -29.11 -3.44
C PRO A 87 15.24 -29.48 -2.03
N GLU A 88 15.23 -30.77 -1.71
CA GLU A 88 14.88 -31.24 -0.37
C GLU A 88 15.76 -30.58 0.71
N GLY A 89 15.12 -30.14 1.80
CA GLY A 89 15.79 -29.47 2.92
C GLY A 89 16.01 -27.96 2.75
N VAL A 90 15.64 -27.36 1.61
CA VAL A 90 15.72 -25.91 1.41
C VAL A 90 14.44 -25.22 1.89
N GLU A 91 14.58 -24.30 2.84
CA GLU A 91 13.49 -23.47 3.35
C GLU A 91 13.74 -21.98 3.09
N ILE A 92 12.69 -21.24 2.71
CA ILE A 92 12.74 -19.79 2.53
C ILE A 92 12.12 -19.12 3.74
N VAL A 93 12.96 -18.64 4.66
CA VAL A 93 12.54 -17.88 5.84
C VAL A 93 12.49 -16.40 5.49
N THR A 94 11.31 -15.77 5.63
CA THR A 94 11.14 -14.34 5.34
C THR A 94 11.62 -13.51 6.53
N THR A 95 12.62 -12.65 6.30
CA THR A 95 13.24 -11.81 7.34
C THR A 95 12.62 -10.42 7.45
N TYR A 96 12.03 -9.90 6.36
CA TYR A 96 11.39 -8.59 6.35
C TYR A 96 10.20 -8.56 5.38
N ASP A 97 9.04 -8.14 5.89
CA ASP A 97 7.82 -8.00 5.12
C ASP A 97 7.13 -6.65 5.39
N ARG A 98 7.15 -5.78 4.38
CA ARG A 98 6.53 -4.45 4.47
C ARG A 98 5.00 -4.50 4.43
N SER A 99 4.39 -5.57 3.88
CA SER A 99 2.92 -5.67 3.77
C SER A 99 2.25 -5.64 5.15
N GLN A 100 2.85 -6.26 6.16
CA GLN A 100 2.32 -6.26 7.53
C GLN A 100 2.19 -4.86 8.14
N LEU A 101 3.06 -3.92 7.75
CA LEU A 101 2.94 -2.53 8.19
C LEU A 101 1.83 -1.81 7.43
N ILE A 102 1.72 -2.07 6.12
CA ILE A 102 0.68 -1.49 5.26
C ILE A 102 -0.70 -1.94 5.71
N ASP A 103 -0.89 -3.24 5.95
CA ASP A 103 -2.17 -3.81 6.37
C ASP A 103 -2.59 -3.25 7.74
N ARG A 104 -1.70 -3.28 8.74
CA ARG A 104 -1.99 -2.67 10.06
C ARG A 104 -2.34 -1.19 9.98
N ALA A 105 -1.68 -0.45 9.09
CA ALA A 105 -1.97 0.97 8.90
C ALA A 105 -3.34 1.22 8.28
N ILE A 106 -3.72 0.42 7.27
CA ILE A 106 -5.04 0.49 6.63
C ILE A 106 -6.12 0.06 7.62
N ASP A 107 -5.89 -1.01 8.38
CA ASP A 107 -6.86 -1.53 9.36
C ASP A 107 -7.09 -0.54 10.49
N ASN A 108 -6.01 0.04 11.03
CA ASN A 108 -6.10 1.06 12.07
C ASN A 108 -6.93 2.25 11.59
N LEU A 109 -6.62 2.78 10.41
CA LEU A 109 -7.33 3.93 9.90
C LEU A 109 -8.79 3.62 9.52
N SER A 110 -9.05 2.45 8.92
CA SER A 110 -10.43 2.01 8.65
C SER A 110 -11.24 1.91 9.94
N GLY A 111 -10.63 1.41 11.01
CA GLY A 111 -11.21 1.41 12.35
C GLY A 111 -11.47 2.83 12.87
N LYS A 112 -10.53 3.76 12.70
CA LYS A 112 -10.71 5.15 13.13
C LYS A 112 -11.78 5.91 12.37
N LEU A 113 -11.88 5.73 11.06
CA LEU A 113 -12.97 6.30 10.28
C LEU A 113 -14.34 5.74 10.71
N LEU A 114 -14.41 4.45 11.08
CA LEU A 114 -15.62 3.85 11.61
C LEU A 114 -15.97 4.41 13.00
N GLU A 115 -14.99 4.54 13.89
CA GLU A 115 -15.16 5.17 15.21
C GLU A 115 -15.67 6.61 15.06
N GLU A 116 -15.06 7.41 14.19
CA GLU A 116 -15.48 8.78 13.88
C GLU A 116 -16.91 8.82 13.35
N PHE A 117 -17.25 7.94 12.41
CA PHE A 117 -18.61 7.83 11.86
C PHE A 117 -19.65 7.54 12.96
N ILE A 118 -19.34 6.61 13.87
CA ILE A 118 -20.24 6.26 14.98
C ILE A 118 -20.38 7.43 15.95
N VAL A 119 -19.28 8.08 16.33
CA VAL A 119 -19.30 9.23 17.24
C VAL A 119 -20.14 10.36 16.67
N VAL A 120 -19.95 10.68 15.39
CA VAL A 120 -20.75 11.70 14.68
C VAL A 120 -22.22 11.32 14.64
N ALA A 121 -22.54 10.06 14.32
CA ALA A 121 -23.92 9.58 14.30
C ALA A 121 -24.59 9.72 15.67
N VAL A 122 -23.89 9.39 16.76
CA VAL A 122 -24.39 9.52 18.14
C VAL A 122 -24.61 10.99 18.51
N VAL A 123 -23.64 11.85 18.25
CA VAL A 123 -23.72 13.29 18.54
C VAL A 123 -24.88 13.93 17.78
N CYS A 124 -25.02 13.65 16.49
CA CYS A 124 -26.14 14.12 15.67
C CYS A 124 -27.49 13.60 16.19
N ALA A 125 -27.57 12.34 16.62
CA ALA A 125 -28.81 11.77 17.16
C ALA A 125 -29.23 12.45 18.48
N LEU A 126 -28.26 12.78 19.35
CA LEU A 126 -28.52 13.44 20.63
C LEU A 126 -28.95 14.90 20.45
N PHE A 127 -28.30 15.66 19.56
CA PHE A 127 -28.60 17.08 19.39
C PHE A 127 -29.84 17.35 18.53
N LEU A 128 -30.11 16.54 17.51
CA LEU A 128 -31.15 16.89 16.55
C LEU A 128 -32.52 16.29 16.86
N TRP A 129 -32.65 15.25 17.71
CA TRP A 129 -33.89 14.49 18.06
C TRP A 129 -34.77 14.02 16.86
N HIS A 130 -34.46 14.45 15.64
CA HIS A 130 -35.05 14.12 14.36
C HIS A 130 -34.04 13.37 13.51
N VAL A 131 -34.23 12.05 13.46
CA VAL A 131 -33.41 11.09 12.68
C VAL A 131 -33.23 11.47 11.21
N ARG A 132 -34.18 12.18 10.61
CA ARG A 132 -34.08 12.62 9.21
C ARG A 132 -32.98 13.65 8.99
N SER A 133 -32.79 14.56 9.94
CA SER A 133 -31.77 15.61 9.85
C SER A 133 -30.37 15.06 10.14
N ALA A 134 -30.28 14.12 11.09
CA ALA A 134 -29.04 13.38 11.34
C ALA A 134 -28.58 12.57 10.11
N LEU A 135 -29.51 11.97 9.36
CA LEU A 135 -29.20 11.24 8.13
C LEU A 135 -28.52 12.10 7.05
N VAL A 136 -28.85 13.39 6.96
CA VAL A 136 -28.20 14.30 5.99
C VAL A 136 -26.72 14.50 6.34
N ALA A 137 -26.40 14.70 7.62
CA ALA A 137 -25.02 14.82 8.09
C ALA A 137 -24.24 13.50 7.98
N ILE A 138 -24.92 12.36 8.15
CA ILE A 138 -24.31 11.04 8.01
C ILE A 138 -23.95 10.73 6.55
N ILE A 139 -24.80 11.13 5.58
CA ILE A 139 -24.57 10.88 4.15
C ILE A 139 -23.49 11.80 3.56
N SER A 140 -23.30 13.00 4.12
CA SER A 140 -22.26 13.92 3.64
C SER A 140 -20.85 13.35 3.81
N LEU A 141 -20.61 12.55 4.86
CA LEU A 141 -19.33 11.91 5.14
C LEU A 141 -18.87 10.92 4.05
N PRO A 142 -19.65 9.86 3.70
CA PRO A 142 -19.31 8.97 2.58
C PRO A 142 -19.15 9.71 1.26
N LEU A 143 -19.99 10.70 0.97
CA LEU A 143 -19.86 11.51 -0.26
C LEU A 143 -18.55 12.29 -0.29
N GLY A 144 -18.17 12.93 0.82
CA GLY A 144 -16.91 13.65 0.93
C GLY A 144 -15.70 12.73 0.76
N LEU A 145 -15.75 11.54 1.37
CA LEU A 145 -14.72 10.52 1.21
C LEU A 145 -14.59 10.08 -0.25
N CYS A 146 -15.72 9.78 -0.91
CA CYS A 146 -15.75 9.38 -2.33
C CYS A 146 -15.11 10.46 -3.22
N ILE A 147 -15.47 11.73 -3.03
CA ILE A 147 -14.88 12.83 -3.81
C ILE A 147 -13.38 12.93 -3.55
N ALA A 148 -12.93 12.82 -2.29
CA ALA A 148 -11.51 12.83 -1.96
C ALA A 148 -10.74 11.70 -2.68
N PHE A 149 -11.27 10.47 -2.67
CA PHE A 149 -10.66 9.34 -3.37
C PHE A 149 -10.65 9.51 -4.89
N ILE A 150 -11.71 10.09 -5.49
CA ILE A 150 -11.75 10.41 -6.93
C ILE A 150 -10.64 11.40 -7.29
N VAL A 151 -10.48 12.48 -6.49
CA VAL A 151 -9.43 13.49 -6.72
C VAL A 151 -8.04 12.88 -6.53
N MET A 152 -7.85 12.04 -5.51
CA MET A 152 -6.59 11.32 -5.31
C MET A 152 -6.25 10.41 -6.48
N HIS A 153 -7.25 9.74 -7.07
CA HIS A 153 -7.06 8.90 -8.24
C HIS A 153 -6.59 9.72 -9.45
N PHE A 154 -7.19 10.89 -9.71
CA PHE A 154 -6.75 11.77 -10.80
C PHE A 154 -5.34 12.33 -10.62
N GLN A 155 -4.90 12.55 -9.38
CA GLN A 155 -3.55 13.01 -9.08
C GLN A 155 -2.52 11.86 -9.00
N GLY A 156 -2.96 10.60 -9.06
CA GLY A 156 -2.09 9.44 -8.87
C GLY A 156 -1.55 9.29 -7.45
N LEU A 157 -2.25 9.84 -6.45
CA LEU A 157 -1.86 9.74 -5.04
C LEU A 157 -2.27 8.38 -4.49
N ASN A 158 -1.31 7.69 -3.86
CA ASN A 158 -1.58 6.43 -3.17
C ASN A 158 -2.29 6.66 -1.83
N ALA A 159 -3.11 5.70 -1.43
CA ALA A 159 -3.68 5.63 -0.08
C ALA A 159 -2.58 5.20 0.90
N ASN A 160 -2.00 6.18 1.59
CA ASN A 160 -0.94 5.99 2.57
C ASN A 160 -1.30 6.71 3.87
N ILE A 161 -0.58 6.45 4.95
CA ILE A 161 -0.90 6.96 6.29
C ILE A 161 -1.03 8.50 6.31
N MET A 162 -0.21 9.23 5.53
CA MET A 162 -0.28 10.69 5.48
C MET A 162 -1.50 11.19 4.71
N SER A 163 -1.79 10.63 3.53
CA SER A 163 -2.94 11.03 2.73
C SER A 163 -4.26 10.68 3.43
N LEU A 164 -4.34 9.47 3.99
CA LEU A 164 -5.47 9.01 4.77
C LEU A 164 -5.63 9.76 6.10
N GLY A 165 -4.53 10.10 6.78
CA GLY A 165 -4.55 10.93 7.98
C GLY A 165 -5.10 12.34 7.71
N GLY A 166 -4.78 12.92 6.54
CA GLY A 166 -5.39 14.18 6.10
C GLY A 166 -6.90 14.08 5.91
N ILE A 167 -7.39 12.97 5.35
CA ILE A 167 -8.83 12.70 5.22
C ILE A 167 -9.48 12.61 6.59
N ALA A 168 -8.88 11.90 7.56
CA ALA A 168 -9.40 11.79 8.92
C ALA A 168 -9.56 13.17 9.61
N ILE A 169 -8.56 14.05 9.48
CA ILE A 169 -8.66 15.43 10.02
C ILE A 169 -9.77 16.22 9.30
N ALA A 170 -9.89 16.07 7.98
CA ALA A 170 -10.88 16.79 7.18
C ALA A 170 -12.33 16.38 7.49
N VAL A 171 -12.56 15.11 7.83
CA VAL A 171 -13.89 14.59 8.23
C VAL A 171 -14.47 15.39 9.40
N GLY A 172 -13.67 15.70 10.42
CA GLY A 172 -14.13 16.47 11.58
C GLY A 172 -14.64 17.86 11.20
N ALA A 173 -13.88 18.60 10.38
CA ALA A 173 -14.28 19.93 9.90
C ALA A 173 -15.49 19.89 8.96
N MET A 174 -15.61 18.84 8.14
CA MET A 174 -16.73 18.66 7.22
C MET A 174 -18.05 18.45 7.96
N VAL A 175 -18.02 17.67 9.04
CA VAL A 175 -19.20 17.41 9.87
C VAL A 175 -19.64 18.65 10.62
N ASP A 176 -18.69 19.42 11.18
CA ASP A 176 -18.99 20.68 11.88
C ASP A 176 -19.80 21.64 10.98
N ALA A 177 -19.35 21.85 9.74
CA ALA A 177 -20.05 22.67 8.77
C ALA A 177 -21.47 22.16 8.46
N ALA A 178 -21.64 20.83 8.36
CA ALA A 178 -22.95 20.23 8.12
C ALA A 178 -23.91 20.41 9.31
N ILE A 179 -23.42 20.21 10.55
CA ILE A 179 -24.22 20.35 11.76
C ILE A 179 -24.68 21.81 11.93
N VAL A 180 -23.76 22.78 11.80
CA VAL A 180 -24.08 24.22 11.94
C VAL A 180 -25.14 24.66 10.93
N MET A 181 -25.08 24.18 9.68
CA MET A 181 -26.10 24.48 8.67
C MET A 181 -27.47 23.91 9.06
N ILE A 182 -27.52 22.67 9.53
CA ILE A 182 -28.78 22.00 9.89
C ILE A 182 -29.40 22.64 11.13
N GLU A 183 -28.59 22.99 12.13
CA GLU A 183 -29.05 23.67 13.34
C GLU A 183 -29.63 25.06 13.00
N ASN A 184 -28.94 25.84 12.17
CA ASN A 184 -29.44 27.13 11.71
C ASN A 184 -30.74 27.00 10.89
N ALA A 185 -30.86 25.94 10.08
CA ALA A 185 -32.10 25.66 9.35
C ALA A 185 -33.26 25.30 10.29
N HIS A 186 -33.02 24.49 11.32
CA HIS A 186 -34.01 24.18 12.36
C HIS A 186 -34.45 25.44 13.10
N LYS A 187 -33.50 26.27 13.53
CA LYS A 187 -33.79 27.52 14.24
C LYS A 187 -34.66 28.48 13.42
N ARG A 188 -34.36 28.63 12.12
CA ARG A 188 -35.18 29.45 11.20
C ARG A 188 -36.59 28.88 10.98
N LEU A 189 -36.74 27.56 10.92
CA LEU A 189 -38.04 26.90 10.81
C LEU A 189 -38.88 27.12 12.08
N GLU A 190 -38.26 27.02 13.26
CA GLU A 190 -38.91 27.28 14.55
C GLU A 190 -39.33 28.76 14.70
N GLU A 191 -38.45 29.70 14.32
CA GLU A 191 -38.77 31.14 14.28
C GLU A 191 -39.94 31.44 13.33
N TRP A 192 -39.98 30.80 12.16
CA TRP A 192 -41.07 30.98 11.19
C TRP A 192 -42.41 30.43 11.71
N GLN A 193 -42.40 29.26 12.35
CA GLN A 193 -43.59 28.67 12.97
C GLN A 193 -44.13 29.53 14.13
N HIS A 194 -43.24 30.13 14.92
CA HIS A 194 -43.65 31.08 15.96
C HIS A 194 -44.27 32.37 15.40
N GLN A 195 -43.81 32.84 14.24
CA GLN A 195 -44.33 34.04 13.58
C GLN A 195 -45.62 33.77 12.77
N HIS A 196 -45.88 32.52 12.36
CA HIS A 196 -47.05 32.14 11.54
C HIS A 196 -47.79 30.91 12.12
N PRO A 197 -48.47 31.05 13.28
CA PRO A 197 -49.08 29.92 14.00
C PRO A 197 -50.24 29.22 13.26
N ASP A 198 -50.90 29.90 12.30
CA ASP A 198 -52.09 29.39 11.59
C ASP A 198 -51.80 28.88 10.15
N ALA A 199 -50.54 28.91 9.70
CA ALA A 199 -50.17 28.50 8.34
C ALA A 199 -49.58 27.07 8.33
N THR A 200 -50.33 26.10 7.83
CA THR A 200 -49.80 24.76 7.53
C THR A 200 -48.84 24.84 6.33
N LEU A 201 -47.61 24.35 6.50
CA LEU A 201 -46.63 24.20 5.43
C LEU A 201 -47.16 23.24 4.35
N ASP A 202 -47.85 23.78 3.34
CA ASP A 202 -48.21 23.02 2.14
C ASP A 202 -46.99 22.95 1.22
N ASN A 203 -46.72 21.75 0.71
CA ASN A 203 -45.49 21.39 -0.01
C ASN A 203 -45.44 21.97 -1.44
N LYS A 204 -46.14 23.09 -1.69
CA LYS A 204 -46.41 23.67 -3.01
C LYS A 204 -46.15 25.16 -3.15
N THR A 205 -45.68 25.87 -2.13
CA THR A 205 -45.33 27.29 -2.29
C THR A 205 -43.84 27.42 -2.61
N PRO A 206 -43.44 27.86 -3.82
CA PRO A 206 -42.05 28.19 -4.06
C PRO A 206 -41.71 29.39 -3.18
N LEU A 207 -40.58 29.30 -2.47
CA LEU A 207 -39.95 30.41 -1.75
C LEU A 207 -39.69 31.54 -2.75
N ALA A 208 -40.68 32.40 -2.93
CA ALA A 208 -40.59 33.56 -3.79
C ALA A 208 -39.69 34.58 -3.10
N GLY A 209 -38.45 34.61 -3.58
CA GLY A 209 -37.57 35.77 -3.70
C GLY A 209 -37.51 36.71 -2.49
N ASP A 210 -36.44 36.57 -1.70
CA ASP A 210 -35.81 37.75 -1.13
C ASP A 210 -34.34 37.78 -1.54
N HIS A 211 -34.07 38.60 -2.57
CA HIS A 211 -32.76 38.85 -3.20
C HIS A 211 -31.85 39.73 -2.32
N ARG A 212 -31.87 39.55 -0.99
CA ARG A 212 -31.10 40.38 -0.06
C ARG A 212 -30.36 39.54 0.97
N CYS A 213 -29.39 38.74 0.55
CA CYS A 213 -28.27 38.30 1.39
C CYS A 213 -27.22 37.57 0.52
N ILE A 214 -26.54 38.31 -0.35
CA ILE A 214 -25.19 37.96 -0.81
C ILE A 214 -24.38 39.26 -0.73
N CYS A 215 -23.74 39.47 0.42
CA CYS A 215 -22.50 40.20 0.62
C CYS A 215 -21.84 39.59 1.86
#